data_AF-A0A7Y5PUZ8-F1
#
_entry.id   AF-A0A7Y5PUZ8-F1
#
_cell.length_a   1.000
_cell.length_b   1.000
_cell.length_c   1.000
_cell.angle_alpha   90.00
_cell.angle_beta   90.00
_cell.angle_gamma   90.00
#
_symmetry.space_group_name_H-M   'P 1'
#
loop_
_entity.id
_entity.type
_entity.pdbx_description
1 polymer ?
#
loop_
_entity_poly.entity_id
_entity_poly.type
_entity_poly.pdbx_seq_one_letter_code
_entity_poly.pdbx_strand_id
1 'polypeptide(L)'
;MAAYKPDQGRMVRMAVFWSLAVLVFYGCRSLRSELSGWFASLKTPLSSSFEQVPVLQIPLTGAFLISAAVFALTLYLAHRWLETPKIADLLIDTETELRKVTWPSGQEVLNSSIVVVVCVVVLMAFLAGADWFLARLVNPILF
;
A
#
# COMPACT_ATOMS: atom_id res chain seq x y z
N MET A 1 -13.98 -17.30 20.23
CA MET A 1 -15.36 -17.20 19.71
C MET A 1 -15.34 -17.74 18.29
N ALA A 2 -16.28 -18.61 17.93
CA ALA A 2 -16.24 -19.35 16.67
C ALA A 2 -16.42 -18.41 15.47
N ALA A 3 -15.53 -18.50 14.48
CA ALA A 3 -15.63 -17.73 13.25
C ALA A 3 -16.92 -18.08 12.49
N TYR A 4 -17.61 -17.07 11.97
CA TYR A 4 -18.80 -17.27 11.14
C TYR A 4 -18.39 -17.86 9.77
N LYS A 5 -18.87 -19.08 9.48
CA LYS A 5 -18.53 -19.89 8.28
C LYS A 5 -17.01 -19.94 8.01
N PRO A 6 -16.23 -20.69 8.81
CA PRO A 6 -14.76 -20.63 8.76
C PRO A 6 -14.13 -21.15 7.46
N ASP A 7 -14.84 -21.98 6.71
CA ASP A 7 -14.31 -22.66 5.51
C ASP A 7 -14.47 -21.83 4.22
N GLN A 8 -15.32 -20.80 4.22
CA GLN A 8 -15.64 -19.99 3.04
C GLN A 8 -15.12 -18.56 3.21
N GLY A 9 -14.61 -17.94 2.15
CA GLY A 9 -14.15 -16.55 2.21
C GLY A 9 -12.72 -16.36 2.71
N ARG A 10 -11.94 -17.44 2.95
CA ARG A 10 -10.67 -17.35 3.70
C ARG A 10 -9.65 -16.44 3.03
N MET A 11 -9.47 -16.58 1.71
CA MET A 11 -8.46 -15.81 0.98
C MET A 11 -8.84 -14.34 0.91
N VAL A 12 -10.11 -14.03 0.65
CA VAL A 12 -10.61 -12.66 0.58
C VAL A 12 -10.55 -11.97 1.95
N ARG A 13 -10.94 -12.66 3.03
CA ARG A 13 -10.84 -12.12 4.40
C ARG A 13 -9.39 -11.83 4.80
N MET A 14 -8.47 -12.74 4.50
CA MET A 14 -7.04 -12.52 4.74
C MET A 14 -6.53 -11.34 3.92
N ALA A 15 -6.90 -11.23 2.64
CA ALA A 15 -6.47 -10.13 1.79
C ALA A 15 -6.96 -8.76 2.30
N VAL A 16 -8.23 -8.66 2.71
CA VAL A 16 -8.81 -7.42 3.26
C VAL A 16 -8.20 -7.08 4.62
N PHE A 17 -7.97 -8.08 5.48
CA PHE A 17 -7.30 -7.85 6.76
C PHE A 17 -5.88 -7.31 6.56
N TRP A 18 -5.09 -7.94 5.69
CA TRP A 18 -3.72 -7.50 5.42
C TRP A 18 -3.65 -6.14 4.73
N SER A 19 -4.54 -5.85 3.79
CA SER A 19 -4.57 -4.53 3.13
C SER A 19 -4.93 -3.42 4.12
N LEU A 20 -5.91 -3.66 4.99
CA LEU A 20 -6.28 -2.73 6.05
C LEU A 20 -5.13 -2.59 7.05
N ALA A 21 -4.47 -3.68 7.44
CA ALA A 21 -3.33 -3.64 8.35
C ALA A 21 -2.17 -2.79 7.81
N VAL A 22 -1.85 -2.91 6.51
CA VAL A 22 -0.82 -2.08 5.86
C VAL A 22 -1.22 -0.61 5.86
N LEU A 23 -2.49 -0.30 5.56
CA LEU A 23 -3.01 1.08 5.58
C LEU A 23 -2.93 1.69 6.98
N VAL A 24 -3.37 0.95 8.00
CA VAL A 24 -3.28 1.38 9.41
C VAL A 24 -1.82 1.56 9.81
N PHE A 25 -0.92 0.67 9.39
CA PHE A 25 0.51 0.80 9.70
C PHE A 25 1.10 2.09 9.13
N TYR A 26 0.77 2.41 7.87
CA TYR A 26 1.14 3.69 7.27
C TYR A 26 0.54 4.88 8.04
N GLY A 27 -0.74 4.79 8.43
CA GLY A 27 -1.41 5.79 9.26
C GLY A 27 -0.73 6.00 10.61
N CYS A 28 -0.33 4.93 11.30
CA CYS A 28 0.39 5.01 12.57
C CYS A 28 1.80 5.58 12.41
N ARG A 29 2.47 5.32 11.29
CA ARG A 29 3.75 5.95 10.94
C ARG A 29 3.60 7.46 10.78
N SER A 30 2.56 7.90 10.06
CA SER A 30 2.23 9.33 9.90
C SER A 30 1.78 9.98 11.20
N LEU A 31 0.98 9.28 12.02
CA LEU A 31 0.56 9.76 13.33
C LEU A 31 1.75 9.98 14.25
N ARG A 32 2.74 9.08 14.22
CA ARG A 32 3.97 9.22 15.01
C ARG A 32 4.75 10.48 14.61
N SER A 33 4.87 10.79 13.31
CA SER A 33 5.58 11.99 12.87
C SER A 33 4.87 13.26 13.33
N GLU A 34 3.54 13.33 13.18
CA GLU A 34 2.75 14.48 13.66
C GLU A 34 2.81 14.63 15.18
N LEU A 35 2.60 13.55 15.93
CA LEU A 35 2.58 13.61 17.40
C LEU A 35 3.93 14.07 17.96
N SER A 36 5.04 13.69 17.33
CA SER A 36 6.39 14.15 17.70
C SER A 36 6.68 15.60 17.31
N GLY A 37 6.00 16.13 16.29
CA GLY A 37 6.12 17.52 15.85
C GLY A 37 5.30 18.48 16.71
N TRP A 38 4.10 18.06 17.12
CA TRP A 38 3.18 18.87 17.90
C TRP A 38 3.46 18.83 19.41
N PHE A 39 3.99 17.73 19.94
CA PHE A 39 4.24 17.57 21.38
C PHE A 39 5.72 17.28 21.66
N ALA A 40 6.49 18.33 21.95
CA ALA A 40 7.90 18.21 22.34
C ALA A 40 8.10 17.34 23.60
N SER A 41 7.12 17.33 24.52
CA SER A 41 7.12 16.48 25.72
C SER A 41 6.97 14.99 25.42
N LEU A 42 6.40 14.62 24.26
CA LEU A 42 6.28 13.23 23.80
C LEU A 42 7.50 12.78 22.98
N LYS A 43 8.52 13.64 22.85
CA LYS A 43 9.82 13.36 22.22
C LYS A 43 10.88 12.87 23.23
N THR A 44 10.64 13.03 24.53
CA THR A 44 11.59 12.62 25.56
C THR A 44 11.63 11.09 25.69
N PRO A 45 12.82 10.47 25.71
CA PRO A 45 12.96 9.02 25.90
C PRO A 45 12.50 8.63 27.31
N LEU A 46 11.67 7.59 27.41
CA LEU A 46 11.01 7.21 28.67
C LEU A 46 12.00 6.61 29.71
N SER A 47 13.15 6.11 29.26
CA SER A 47 14.23 5.61 30.12
C SER A 47 15.56 5.67 29.38
N SER A 48 16.61 6.12 30.05
CA SER A 48 17.98 6.22 29.55
C SER A 48 18.66 4.86 29.31
N SER A 49 18.03 3.75 29.70
CA SER A 49 18.58 2.39 29.57
C SER A 49 18.11 1.62 28.33
N PHE A 50 17.13 2.15 27.59
CA PHE A 50 16.60 1.53 26.36
C PHE A 50 16.67 2.53 25.20
N GLU A 51 17.89 2.95 24.87
CA GLU A 51 18.15 3.99 23.86
C GLU A 51 17.76 3.53 22.44
N GLN A 52 17.76 2.22 22.16
CA GLN A 52 17.45 1.69 20.83
C GLN A 52 16.76 0.32 20.89
N VAL A 53 15.70 0.13 20.10
CA VAL A 53 15.19 -1.20 19.77
C VAL A 53 16.15 -1.80 18.72
N PRO A 54 16.82 -2.94 18.99
CA PRO A 54 17.94 -3.44 18.19
C PRO A 54 17.62 -3.78 16.73
N VAL A 55 16.35 -3.80 16.32
CA VAL A 55 15.92 -4.07 14.94
C VAL A 55 15.43 -2.82 14.20
N LEU A 56 14.97 -1.78 14.91
CA LEU A 56 14.25 -0.65 14.29
C LEU A 56 14.93 0.71 14.45
N GLN A 57 16.00 0.86 15.25
CA GLN A 57 16.74 2.12 15.46
C GLN A 57 15.86 3.34 15.81
N ILE A 58 14.64 3.12 16.28
CA ILE A 58 13.69 4.15 16.71
C ILE A 58 13.82 4.30 18.24
N PRO A 59 14.00 5.51 18.78
CA PRO A 59 14.00 5.70 20.23
C PRO A 59 12.64 5.28 20.80
N LEU A 60 12.65 4.56 21.93
CA LEU A 60 11.45 4.20 22.68
C LEU A 60 10.87 5.46 23.34
N THR A 61 10.14 6.23 22.54
CA THR A 61 9.50 7.47 22.96
C THR A 61 8.05 7.23 23.36
N GLY A 62 7.47 8.09 24.21
CA GLY A 62 6.04 8.06 24.53
C GLY A 62 5.15 8.08 23.28
N ALA A 63 5.55 8.84 22.24
CA ALA A 63 4.88 8.84 20.95
C ALA A 63 4.86 7.47 20.24
N PHE A 64 5.91 6.66 20.38
CA PHE A 64 5.95 5.31 19.80
C PHE A 64 4.97 4.37 20.50
N LEU A 65 4.93 4.39 21.84
CA LEU A 65 4.00 3.57 22.62
C LEU A 65 2.54 3.91 22.31
N ILE A 66 2.21 5.19 22.22
CA ILE A 66 0.85 5.64 21.84
C ILE A 66 0.51 5.15 20.43
N SER A 67 1.41 5.34 19.46
CA SER A 67 1.17 4.88 18.09
C SER A 67 1.03 3.36 17.98
N ALA A 68 1.79 2.59 18.77
CA ALA A 68 1.72 1.13 18.81
C ALA A 68 0.42 0.64 19.49
N ALA A 69 -0.01 1.29 20.57
CA ALA A 69 -1.29 1.00 21.21
C ALA A 69 -2.47 1.29 20.29
N VAL A 70 -2.45 2.43 19.58
CA VAL A 70 -3.46 2.79 18.57
C VAL A 70 -3.46 1.77 17.44
N PHE A 71 -2.28 1.33 16.96
CA PHE A 71 -2.16 0.29 15.94
C PHE A 71 -2.78 -1.04 16.39
N ALA A 72 -2.45 -1.52 17.58
CA ALA A 72 -3.01 -2.77 18.10
C ALA A 72 -4.54 -2.70 18.29
N LEU A 73 -5.04 -1.57 18.81
CA LEU A 73 -6.47 -1.35 19.02
C LEU A 73 -7.23 -1.29 17.69
N THR A 74 -6.69 -0.58 16.70
CA THR A 74 -7.32 -0.47 15.37
C THR A 74 -7.30 -1.80 14.62
N LEU A 75 -6.23 -2.60 14.71
CA LEU A 75 -6.21 -3.96 14.17
C LEU A 75 -7.25 -4.87 14.83
N TYR A 76 -7.37 -4.80 16.16
CA TYR A 76 -8.37 -5.57 16.90
C TYR A 76 -9.80 -5.19 16.50
N LEU A 77 -10.09 -3.89 16.39
CA LEU A 77 -11.38 -3.40 15.91
C LEU A 77 -11.67 -3.82 14.47
N ALA A 78 -10.68 -3.74 13.59
CA ALA A 78 -10.80 -4.16 12.19
C ALA A 78 -11.09 -5.65 12.06
N HIS A 79 -10.40 -6.49 12.84
CA HIS A 79 -10.69 -7.93 12.89
C HIS A 79 -12.13 -8.18 13.34
N ARG A 80 -12.57 -7.51 14.41
CA ARG A 80 -13.93 -7.62 14.93
C ARG A 80 -14.99 -7.14 13.92
N TRP A 81 -14.67 -6.11 13.12
CA TRP A 81 -15.53 -5.62 12.05
C TRP A 81 -15.65 -6.62 10.89
N LEU A 82 -14.54 -7.22 10.47
CA LEU A 82 -14.49 -8.22 9.40
C LEU A 82 -15.24 -9.51 9.74
N GLU A 83 -15.29 -9.88 11.03
CA GLU A 83 -16.03 -11.04 11.53
C GLU A 83 -17.54 -10.83 11.65
N THR A 84 -18.05 -9.62 11.43
CA THR A 84 -19.49 -9.38 11.45
C THR A 84 -20.19 -10.13 10.31
N PRO A 85 -21.37 -10.73 10.54
CA PRO A 85 -22.02 -11.59 9.55
C PRO A 85 -22.30 -10.86 8.23
N LYS A 86 -22.68 -9.58 8.30
CA LYS A 86 -22.94 -8.75 7.11
C LYS A 86 -21.71 -8.61 6.21
N ILE A 87 -20.56 -8.27 6.78
CA ILE A 87 -19.31 -8.09 6.00
C ILE A 87 -18.78 -9.46 5.56
N ALA A 88 -18.84 -10.45 6.44
CA ALA A 88 -18.41 -11.81 6.17
C ALA A 88 -19.15 -12.44 4.98
N ASP A 89 -20.47 -12.25 4.87
CA ASP A 89 -21.26 -12.74 3.74
C ASP A 89 -20.93 -11.97 2.45
N LEU A 90 -20.79 -10.63 2.50
CA LEU A 90 -20.39 -9.82 1.32
C LEU A 90 -19.02 -10.24 0.75
N LEU A 91 -18.06 -10.57 1.62
CA LEU A 91 -16.74 -11.03 1.20
C LEU A 91 -16.79 -12.43 0.57
N ILE A 92 -17.67 -13.31 1.06
CA ILE A 92 -17.90 -14.64 0.48
C ILE A 92 -18.55 -14.52 -0.91
N ASP A 93 -19.55 -13.64 -1.04
CA ASP A 93 -20.21 -13.38 -2.33
C ASP A 93 -19.21 -12.80 -3.33
N THR A 94 -18.37 -11.86 -2.90
CA THR A 94 -17.30 -11.29 -3.72
C THR A 94 -16.30 -12.37 -4.17
N GLU A 95 -15.88 -13.29 -3.28
CA GLU A 95 -15.02 -14.41 -3.68
C GLU A 95 -15.68 -15.29 -4.75
N THR A 96 -16.98 -15.54 -4.59
CA THR A 96 -17.76 -16.35 -5.52
C THR A 96 -17.88 -15.67 -6.90
N GLU A 97 -18.06 -14.35 -6.94
CA GLU A 97 -18.06 -13.60 -8.20
C GLU A 97 -16.67 -13.52 -8.83
N LEU A 98 -15.61 -13.31 -8.04
CA LEU A 98 -14.23 -13.31 -8.53
C LEU A 98 -13.81 -14.65 -9.13
N ARG A 99 -14.36 -15.77 -8.63
CA ARG A 99 -14.14 -17.10 -9.21
C ARG A 99 -14.77 -17.30 -10.58
N LYS A 100 -15.79 -16.51 -10.94
CA LYS A 100 -16.40 -16.55 -12.28
C LYS A 100 -15.60 -15.76 -13.30
N VAL A 101 -14.70 -14.88 -12.86
CA VAL A 101 -13.83 -14.10 -13.74
C VAL A 101 -12.75 -15.01 -14.32
N THR A 102 -12.78 -15.17 -15.63
CA THR A 102 -11.70 -15.82 -16.39
C THR A 102 -10.52 -14.87 -16.48
N TRP A 103 -9.54 -15.03 -15.59
CA TRP A 103 -8.29 -14.26 -15.66
C TRP A 103 -7.47 -14.69 -16.88
N PRO A 104 -7.00 -13.74 -17.71
CA PRO A 104 -6.18 -14.06 -18.87
C PRO A 104 -4.89 -14.74 -18.43
N SER A 105 -4.38 -15.65 -19.27
CA SER A 105 -3.10 -16.28 -19.00
C SER A 105 -1.97 -15.23 -19.03
N GLY A 106 -0.88 -15.48 -18.28
CA GLY A 106 0.26 -14.55 -18.26
C GLY A 106 0.81 -14.25 -19.67
N GLN A 107 0.72 -15.23 -20.58
CA GLN A 107 1.13 -15.06 -21.97
C GLN A 107 0.18 -14.12 -22.74
N GLU A 108 -1.14 -14.20 -22.52
CA GLU A 108 -2.11 -13.28 -23.14
C GLU A 108 -1.89 -11.85 -22.67
N VAL A 109 -1.60 -11.65 -21.38
CA VAL A 109 -1.29 -10.32 -20.83
C VAL A 109 -0.02 -9.74 -21.46
N LEU A 110 1.03 -10.55 -21.60
CA LEU A 110 2.28 -10.13 -22.24
C LEU A 110 2.07 -9.82 -23.73
N ASN A 111 1.36 -10.66 -24.46
CA ASN A 111 1.08 -10.47 -25.88
C ASN A 111 0.23 -9.23 -26.13
N SER A 112 -0.70 -8.91 -25.23
CA SER A 112 -1.51 -7.69 -25.35
C SER A 112 -0.71 -6.43 -24.98
N SER A 113 0.14 -6.52 -23.96
CA SER A 113 0.94 -5.38 -23.48
C SER A 113 2.11 -5.04 -24.40
N ILE A 114 2.74 -6.03 -25.05
CA ILE A 114 3.91 -5.79 -25.93
C ILE A 114 3.55 -4.90 -27.12
N VAL A 115 2.34 -5.02 -27.66
CA VAL A 115 1.85 -4.15 -28.74
C VAL A 115 1.83 -2.69 -28.29
N VAL A 116 1.34 -2.44 -27.08
CA VAL A 116 1.30 -1.09 -26.49
C VAL A 116 2.72 -0.56 -26.27
N VAL A 117 3.61 -1.39 -25.71
CA VAL A 117 5.02 -1.01 -25.50
C VAL A 117 5.69 -0.64 -26.82
N VAL A 118 5.50 -1.43 -27.88
CA VAL A 118 6.05 -1.14 -29.21
C VAL A 118 5.48 0.17 -29.76
N CYS A 119 4.17 0.41 -29.63
CA CYS A 119 3.54 1.67 -30.06
C CYS A 119 4.15 2.88 -29.35
N VAL A 120 4.34 2.80 -28.02
CA VAL A 120 4.97 3.86 -27.22
C VAL A 120 6.43 4.10 -27.65
N VAL A 121 7.19 3.03 -27.92
CA VAL A 121 8.59 3.14 -28.38
C VAL A 121 8.67 3.82 -29.76
N VAL A 122 7.77 3.47 -30.69
CA VAL A 122 7.72 4.11 -32.02
C VAL A 122 7.38 5.60 -31.90
N LEU A 123 6.39 5.95 -31.06
CA LEU A 123 6.06 7.37 -30.81
C LEU A 123 7.22 8.12 -30.16
N MET A 124 7.91 7.49 -29.19
CA MET A 124 9.10 8.07 -28.55
C MET A 124 10.22 8.31 -29.56
N ALA A 125 10.47 7.36 -30.47
CA ALA A 125 11.48 7.50 -31.52
C ALA A 125 11.09 8.61 -32.52
N PHE A 126 9.82 8.71 -32.89
CA PHE A 126 9.33 9.77 -33.76
C PHE A 126 9.48 11.15 -33.13
N LEU A 127 9.06 11.32 -31.87
CA LEU A 127 9.20 12.58 -31.13
C LEU A 127 10.67 12.97 -30.98
N ALA A 128 11.52 12.05 -30.52
CA ALA A 128 12.96 12.30 -30.39
C ALA A 128 13.61 12.66 -31.74
N GLY A 129 13.20 12.01 -32.83
CA GLY A 129 13.64 12.33 -34.17
C GLY A 129 13.19 13.72 -34.63
N ALA A 130 11.94 14.09 -34.36
CA ALA A 130 11.40 15.41 -34.67
C ALA A 130 12.11 16.51 -33.87
N ASP A 131 12.32 16.29 -32.57
CA ASP A 131 13.05 17.22 -31.69
C ASP A 131 14.49 17.42 -32.17
N TRP A 132 15.18 16.33 -32.53
CA TRP A 132 16.54 16.39 -33.05
C TRP A 132 16.62 17.12 -34.41
N PHE A 133 15.68 16.83 -35.30
CA PHE A 133 15.62 17.44 -36.63
C PHE A 133 15.32 18.95 -36.53
N LEU A 134 14.32 19.34 -35.75
CA LEU A 134 13.98 20.74 -35.49
C LEU A 134 15.15 21.48 -34.83
N ALA A 135 15.79 20.88 -33.82
CA ALA A 135 16.96 21.46 -33.17
C ALA A 135 18.10 21.71 -34.15
N ARG A 136 18.32 20.80 -35.11
CA ARG A 136 19.38 20.95 -36.12
C ARG A 136 19.08 22.06 -37.13
N LEU A 137 17.81 22.26 -37.51
CA LEU A 137 17.36 23.30 -38.43
C LEU A 137 17.29 24.69 -37.80
N VAL A 138 16.83 24.77 -36.55
CA VAL A 138 16.60 26.06 -35.86
C VAL A 138 17.90 26.63 -35.28
N ASN A 139 18.82 25.79 -34.77
CA ASN A 139 20.11 26.26 -34.23
C ASN A 139 20.92 27.18 -35.16
N PRO A 140 21.05 26.93 -36.47
CA PRO A 140 21.78 27.83 -37.38
C PRO A 140 21.05 29.13 -37.73
N ILE A 141 19.77 29.29 -37.34
CA ILE A 141 18.97 30.51 -37.62
C ILE A 141 18.98 31.47 -36.41
N LEU A 142 19.21 30.95 -35.20
CA LEU A 142 19.26 31.73 -33.95
C LEU A 142 20.68 32.24 -33.59
N PHE A 143 21.66 32.04 -34.46
CA PHE A 143 23.02 32.61 -34.38
C PHE A 143 23.41 33.29 -35.69
#